data_AF-A0A370HVZ8-F1
#
_entry.id   AF-A0A370HVZ8-F1
#
_cell.length_a   1.000
_cell.length_b   1.000
_cell.length_c   1.000
_cell.angle_alpha   90.00
_cell.angle_beta   90.00
_cell.angle_gamma   90.00
#
_symmetry.space_group_name_H-M   'P 1'
#
loop_
_entity.id
_entity.type
_entity.pdbx_description
1 polymer ?
#
loop_
_entity_poly.entity_id
_entity_poly.type
_entity_poly.pdbx_seq_one_letter_code
_entity_poly.pdbx_strand_id
1 'polypeptide(L)'
;MTSSAAPAQTSSKGSSARAVLGHLRHFFTQPERLLGILLAVMLGALVLVPLFELIRETLTVQPYDRAYLPKAQPGEFTLFHYERVFAGRLSWAIFYKPFFNSLVTAFAATAICLTLGAGLAWLIVRTNIPFRNFLHTLVMIPYMLPSWVMALA
;
A
#
# COMPACT_ATOMS: atom_id res chain seq x y z
N MET A 1 2.50 21.78 -75.76
CA MET A 1 3.68 21.32 -75.02
C MET A 1 4.09 22.42 -74.04
N THR A 2 3.82 22.22 -72.75
CA THR A 2 4.41 22.83 -71.52
C THR A 2 3.46 22.39 -70.39
N SER A 3 3.70 21.30 -69.64
CA SER A 3 4.68 21.17 -68.54
C SER A 3 4.57 22.37 -67.57
N SER A 4 4.39 22.29 -66.25
CA SER A 4 4.39 21.22 -65.25
C SER A 4 4.10 21.91 -63.90
N ALA A 5 3.78 21.10 -62.87
CA ALA A 5 3.96 21.36 -61.44
C ALA A 5 2.91 22.20 -60.68
N ALA A 6 1.99 21.49 -60.02
CA ALA A 6 1.44 21.89 -58.73
C ALA A 6 2.53 21.74 -57.65
N PRO A 7 2.76 22.72 -56.75
CA PRO A 7 3.67 22.52 -55.64
C PRO A 7 2.97 21.77 -54.50
N ALA A 8 3.73 20.82 -53.98
CA ALA A 8 3.40 19.84 -52.97
C ALA A 8 2.96 20.45 -51.63
N GLN A 9 2.03 19.74 -50.99
CA GLN A 9 1.73 19.85 -49.57
C GLN A 9 3.01 19.69 -48.75
N THR A 10 3.45 20.76 -48.08
CA THR A 10 4.61 20.71 -47.19
C THR A 10 4.21 20.07 -45.85
N SER A 11 4.63 18.82 -45.72
CA SER A 11 4.70 17.97 -44.54
C SER A 11 4.79 18.71 -43.18
N SER A 12 3.68 18.67 -42.45
CA SER A 12 3.57 18.89 -41.01
C SER A 12 4.26 17.75 -40.24
N LYS A 13 5.58 17.84 -40.05
CA LYS A 13 6.33 16.92 -39.15
C LYS A 13 7.24 17.61 -38.12
N GLY A 14 7.44 18.93 -38.20
CA GLY A 14 8.36 19.67 -37.30
C GLY A 14 7.74 20.31 -36.04
N SER A 15 6.41 20.30 -35.89
CA SER A 15 5.71 20.99 -34.79
C SER A 15 5.62 20.17 -33.49
N SER A 16 5.46 18.85 -33.61
CA SER A 16 5.14 17.99 -32.46
C SER A 16 6.30 17.85 -31.45
N ALA A 17 7.55 17.73 -31.91
CA ALA A 17 8.72 17.57 -31.02
C ALA A 17 9.01 18.84 -30.19
N ARG A 18 8.82 20.03 -30.79
CA ARG A 18 8.99 21.31 -30.08
C ARG A 18 7.83 21.61 -29.13
N ALA A 19 6.62 21.16 -29.47
CA ALA A 19 5.45 21.28 -28.59
C ALA A 19 5.58 20.40 -27.33
N VAL A 20 6.11 19.18 -27.45
CA VAL A 20 6.40 18.28 -26.33
C VAL A 20 7.52 18.83 -25.45
N LEU A 21 8.60 19.36 -26.05
CA LEU A 21 9.68 20.02 -25.30
C LEU A 21 9.20 21.27 -24.54
N GLY A 22 8.31 22.08 -25.13
CA GLY A 22 7.74 23.27 -24.49
C GLY A 22 6.84 22.94 -23.30
N HIS A 23 6.03 21.89 -23.43
CA HIS A 23 5.19 21.38 -22.34
C HIS A 23 6.04 20.79 -21.21
N LEU A 24 7.06 19.97 -21.50
CA LEU A 24 7.99 19.46 -20.48
C LEU A 24 8.68 20.59 -19.72
N ARG A 25 9.11 21.64 -20.44
CA ARG A 25 9.82 22.76 -19.83
C ARG A 25 8.91 23.56 -18.90
N HIS A 26 7.67 23.88 -19.31
CA HIS A 26 6.69 24.58 -18.47
C HIS A 26 6.20 23.73 -17.27
N PHE A 27 6.12 22.40 -17.43
CA PHE A 27 5.84 21.49 -16.31
C PHE A 27 6.94 21.49 -15.25
N PHE A 28 8.20 21.68 -15.66
CA PHE A 28 9.37 21.78 -14.78
C PHE A 28 9.69 23.22 -14.32
N THR A 29 8.99 24.26 -14.80
CA THR A 29 9.25 25.66 -14.36
C THR A 29 8.35 26.13 -13.22
N GLN A 30 7.36 25.33 -12.81
CA GLN A 30 6.53 25.61 -11.63
C GLN A 30 7.20 25.00 -10.38
N PRO A 31 7.72 25.82 -9.45
CA PRO A 31 8.45 25.33 -8.27
C PRO A 31 7.60 24.41 -7.40
N GLU A 32 6.27 24.56 -7.41
CA GLU A 32 5.32 23.74 -6.66
C GLU A 32 5.24 22.31 -7.21
N ARG A 33 5.28 22.14 -8.54
CA ARG A 33 5.24 20.79 -9.17
C ARG A 33 6.55 20.05 -8.99
N LEU A 34 7.67 20.76 -9.05
CA LEU A 34 8.99 20.21 -8.71
C LEU A 34 9.03 19.69 -7.28
N LEU A 35 8.53 20.47 -6.33
CA LEU A 35 8.44 20.06 -4.94
C LEU A 35 7.52 18.85 -4.77
N GLY A 36 6.37 18.83 -5.45
CA GLY A 36 5.46 17.69 -5.45
C GLY A 36 6.08 16.41 -6.01
N ILE A 37 6.82 16.50 -7.12
CA ILE A 37 7.54 15.35 -7.71
C ILE A 37 8.67 14.89 -6.78
N LEU A 38 9.46 15.81 -6.23
CA LEU A 38 10.52 15.51 -5.28
C LEU A 38 9.96 14.77 -4.05
N LEU A 39 8.89 15.29 -3.45
CA LEU A 39 8.21 14.66 -2.32
C LEU A 39 7.64 13.30 -2.68
N ALA A 40 7.00 13.16 -3.85
CA ALA A 40 6.46 11.89 -4.31
C ALA A 40 7.57 10.85 -4.55
N VAL A 41 8.70 11.25 -5.13
CA VAL A 41 9.88 10.37 -5.30
C VAL A 41 10.47 10.01 -3.96
N MET A 42 10.58 10.96 -3.02
CA MET A 42 11.09 10.70 -1.67
C MET A 42 10.21 9.72 -0.91
N LEU A 43 8.89 9.94 -0.90
CA LEU A 43 7.92 9.03 -0.26
C LEU A 43 7.90 7.67 -0.96
N GLY A 44 7.92 7.66 -2.29
CA GLY A 44 8.00 6.45 -3.09
C GLY A 44 9.25 5.65 -2.77
N ALA A 45 10.42 6.29 -2.71
CA ALA A 45 11.66 5.65 -2.32
C ALA A 45 11.59 5.10 -0.89
N LEU A 46 10.99 5.83 0.06
CA LEU A 46 10.87 5.39 1.44
C LEU A 46 9.98 4.15 1.62
N VAL A 47 9.00 3.95 0.73
CA VAL A 47 8.14 2.75 0.71
C VAL A 47 8.76 1.62 -0.11
N LEU A 48 9.33 1.94 -1.27
CA LEU A 48 9.82 0.94 -2.22
C LEU A 48 11.14 0.31 -1.78
N VAL A 49 12.03 1.07 -1.13
CA VAL A 49 13.31 0.53 -0.62
C VAL A 49 13.08 -0.61 0.39
N PRO A 50 12.33 -0.45 1.49
CA PRO A 50 12.11 -1.56 2.43
C PRO A 50 11.32 -2.71 1.80
N LEU A 51 10.43 -2.44 0.85
CA LEU A 51 9.72 -3.47 0.11
C LEU A 51 10.67 -4.29 -0.78
N PHE A 52 11.61 -3.63 -1.45
CA PHE A 52 12.61 -4.28 -2.27
C PHE A 52 13.57 -5.13 -1.42
N GLU A 53 14.04 -4.59 -0.29
CA GLU A 53 14.86 -5.37 0.64
C GLU A 53 14.08 -6.57 1.18
N LEU A 54 12.80 -6.43 1.53
CA LEU A 54 11.98 -7.56 1.98
C LEU A 54 11.90 -8.68 0.92
N ILE A 55 11.68 -8.32 -0.35
CA ILE A 55 11.62 -9.29 -1.46
C ILE A 55 12.98 -9.96 -1.65
N ARG A 56 14.06 -9.18 -1.63
CA ARG A 56 15.42 -9.69 -1.78
C ARG A 56 15.75 -10.69 -0.68
N GLU A 57 15.50 -10.33 0.57
CA GLU A 57 15.78 -11.19 1.73
C GLU A 57 14.93 -12.46 1.73
N THR A 58 13.70 -12.40 1.20
CA THR A 58 12.84 -13.59 1.07
C THR A 58 13.36 -14.55 -0.01
N LEU A 59 14.07 -14.05 -1.02
CA LEU A 59 14.59 -14.84 -2.15
C LEU A 59 16.08 -15.20 -2.01
N THR A 60 16.78 -14.68 -1.01
CA THR A 60 18.19 -14.95 -0.77
C THR A 60 18.43 -15.69 0.53
N VAL A 61 19.46 -16.53 0.56
CA VAL A 61 19.88 -17.22 1.80
C VAL A 61 20.47 -16.21 2.77
N GLN A 62 19.96 -16.18 4.00
CA GLN A 62 20.47 -15.32 5.05
C GLN A 62 21.43 -16.06 5.99
N PRO A 63 22.31 -15.33 6.71
CA PRO A 63 23.27 -15.94 7.62
C PRO A 63 22.62 -16.81 8.71
N TYR A 64 21.37 -16.51 9.08
CA TYR A 64 20.57 -17.28 10.05
C TYR A 64 20.10 -18.64 9.50
N ASP A 65 19.97 -18.76 8.18
CA ASP A 65 19.49 -19.98 7.52
C ASP A 65 20.55 -21.09 7.47
N ARG A 66 21.78 -20.81 7.87
CA ARG A 66 22.86 -21.81 7.96
C ARG A 66 22.51 -23.00 8.86
N ALA A 67 21.61 -22.81 9.82
CA ALA A 67 21.08 -23.90 10.65
C ALA A 67 20.27 -24.93 9.84
N TYR A 68 19.68 -24.52 8.72
CA TYR A 68 18.85 -25.35 7.86
C TYR A 68 19.54 -25.71 6.53
N LEU A 69 20.36 -24.80 5.97
CA LEU A 69 21.17 -25.02 4.76
C LEU A 69 22.66 -24.77 5.05
N PRO A 70 23.38 -25.75 5.62
CA PRO A 70 24.80 -25.60 5.96
C PRO A 70 25.73 -25.48 4.74
N LYS A 71 25.26 -25.82 3.53
CA LYS A 71 26.04 -25.78 2.28
C LYS A 71 25.78 -24.55 1.40
N ALA A 72 24.76 -23.75 1.70
CA ALA A 72 24.38 -22.60 0.90
C ALA A 72 25.13 -21.34 1.37
N GLN A 73 25.62 -20.53 0.44
CA GLN A 73 26.32 -19.29 0.76
C GLN A 73 25.32 -18.14 0.95
N PRO A 74 25.55 -17.21 1.91
CA PRO A 74 24.70 -16.04 2.06
C PRO A 74 24.62 -15.22 0.76
N GLY A 75 23.40 -14.88 0.34
CA GLY A 75 23.15 -14.17 -0.93
C GLY A 75 22.88 -15.07 -2.14
N GLU A 76 22.96 -16.39 -2.01
CA GLU A 76 22.49 -17.31 -3.05
C GLU A 76 20.96 -17.24 -3.18
N PHE A 77 20.47 -17.29 -4.42
CA PHE A 77 19.03 -17.36 -4.67
C PHE A 77 18.47 -18.69 -4.19
N THR A 78 17.38 -18.64 -3.42
CA THR A 78 16.72 -19.81 -2.86
C THR A 78 15.19 -19.67 -2.86
N LEU A 79 14.51 -20.80 -3.05
CA LEU A 79 13.05 -20.91 -2.87
C LEU A 79 12.68 -21.65 -1.57
N PHE A 80 13.68 -21.96 -0.74
CA PHE A 80 13.53 -22.73 0.50
C PHE A 80 12.52 -22.10 1.47
N HIS A 81 12.51 -20.76 1.59
CA HIS A 81 11.61 -20.04 2.48
C HIS A 81 10.15 -20.26 2.13
N TYR A 82 9.81 -20.22 0.84
CA TYR A 82 8.45 -20.48 0.36
C TYR A 82 8.04 -21.93 0.58
N GLU A 83 8.90 -22.88 0.22
CA GLU A 83 8.61 -24.31 0.44
C GLU A 83 8.39 -24.60 1.93
N ARG A 84 9.24 -24.05 2.81
CA ARG A 84 9.13 -24.22 4.25
C ARG A 84 7.83 -23.64 4.83
N VAL A 85 7.40 -22.48 4.33
CA VAL A 85 6.19 -21.79 4.81
C VAL A 85 4.92 -22.48 4.31
N PHE A 86 4.87 -22.92 3.05
CA PHE A 86 3.65 -23.45 2.44
C PHE A 86 3.52 -24.98 2.44
N ALA A 87 4.63 -25.71 2.29
CA ALA A 87 4.65 -27.18 2.11
C ALA A 87 5.48 -27.93 3.17
N GLY A 88 6.18 -27.22 4.06
CA GLY A 88 6.93 -27.80 5.16
C GLY A 88 6.06 -28.49 6.21
N ARG A 89 6.68 -29.39 6.99
CA ARG A 89 6.02 -30.14 8.08
C ARG A 89 5.37 -29.24 9.15
N LEU A 90 5.88 -28.01 9.29
CA LEU A 90 5.39 -27.01 10.25
C LEU A 90 4.54 -25.91 9.61
N SER A 91 4.24 -25.98 8.31
CA SER A 91 3.48 -24.95 7.58
C SER A 91 2.14 -24.64 8.22
N TRP A 92 1.47 -25.66 8.77
CA TRP A 92 0.20 -25.46 9.47
C TRP A 92 0.31 -24.53 10.68
N ALA A 93 1.36 -24.70 11.49
CA ALA A 93 1.57 -23.90 12.69
C ALA A 93 2.14 -22.51 12.37
N ILE A 94 3.00 -22.40 11.36
CA ILE A 94 3.69 -21.15 11.00
C ILE A 94 2.81 -20.22 10.16
N PHE A 95 2.01 -20.76 9.24
CA PHE A 95 1.26 -19.95 8.27
C PHE A 95 -0.25 -20.12 8.40
N TYR A 96 -0.77 -21.33 8.16
CA TYR A 96 -2.21 -21.52 7.98
C TYR A 96 -3.02 -21.21 9.24
N LYS A 97 -2.61 -21.71 10.41
CA LYS A 97 -3.29 -21.44 11.68
C LYS A 97 -3.35 -19.94 12.02
N PRO A 98 -2.22 -19.19 12.07
CA PRO A 98 -2.29 -17.76 12.35
C PRO A 98 -3.05 -16.99 11.26
N PHE A 99 -2.93 -17.37 9.98
CA PHE A 99 -3.67 -16.75 8.89
C PHE A 99 -5.19 -16.86 9.10
N PHE A 100 -5.71 -18.05 9.38
CA PHE A 100 -7.14 -18.23 9.64
C PHE A 100 -7.58 -17.54 10.92
N ASN A 101 -6.77 -17.57 11.99
CA ASN A 101 -7.08 -16.84 13.21
C ASN A 101 -7.21 -15.33 12.93
N SER A 102 -6.25 -14.73 12.22
CA SER A 102 -6.31 -13.31 11.85
C SER A 102 -7.53 -12.99 10.99
N LEU A 103 -7.87 -13.85 10.03
CA LEU A 103 -9.03 -13.65 9.15
C LEU A 103 -10.34 -13.72 9.94
N VAL A 104 -10.51 -14.74 10.78
CA VAL A 104 -11.69 -14.93 11.61
C VAL A 104 -11.83 -13.77 12.60
N THR A 105 -10.74 -13.39 13.29
CA THR A 105 -10.76 -12.27 14.24
C THR A 105 -11.09 -10.94 13.54
N ALA A 106 -10.48 -10.65 12.38
CA ALA A 106 -10.76 -9.43 11.63
C ALA A 106 -12.23 -9.37 11.16
N PHE A 107 -12.75 -10.48 10.63
CA PHE A 107 -14.13 -10.54 10.15
C PHE A 107 -15.13 -10.46 11.31
N ALA A 108 -14.91 -11.20 12.39
CA ALA A 108 -15.76 -11.16 13.57
C ALA A 108 -15.78 -9.76 14.20
N ALA A 109 -14.61 -9.14 14.38
CA ALA A 109 -14.51 -7.77 14.89
C ALA A 109 -15.24 -6.78 13.97
N THR A 110 -15.04 -6.87 12.65
CA THR A 110 -15.72 -6.00 11.68
C THR A 110 -17.23 -6.17 11.74
N ALA A 111 -17.73 -7.40 11.78
CA ALA A 111 -19.16 -7.69 11.86
C ALA A 111 -19.80 -7.11 13.13
N ILE A 112 -19.14 -7.28 14.29
CA ILE A 112 -19.60 -6.72 15.56
C ILE A 112 -19.57 -5.19 15.52
N CYS A 113 -18.46 -4.58 15.08
CA CYS A 113 -18.31 -3.13 14.98
C CYS A 113 -19.34 -2.50 14.03
N LEU A 114 -19.59 -3.12 12.87
CA LEU A 114 -20.59 -2.63 11.92
C LEU A 114 -22.00 -2.76 12.49
N THR A 115 -22.34 -3.88 13.11
CA THR A 115 -23.68 -4.09 13.66
C THR A 115 -23.97 -3.11 14.79
N LEU A 116 -23.05 -2.95 15.73
CA LEU A 116 -23.20 -2.04 16.86
C LEU A 116 -23.10 -0.56 16.42
N GLY A 117 -22.10 -0.23 15.62
CA GLY A 117 -21.86 1.12 15.14
C GLY A 117 -22.98 1.62 14.23
N ALA A 118 -23.40 0.82 13.25
CA ALA A 118 -24.51 1.17 12.37
C ALA A 118 -25.84 1.19 13.12
N GLY A 119 -26.07 0.26 14.06
CA GLY A 119 -27.26 0.25 14.90
C GLY A 119 -27.37 1.51 15.77
N LEU A 120 -26.27 1.90 16.44
CA LEU A 120 -26.22 3.11 17.24
C LEU A 120 -26.37 4.38 16.39
N ALA A 121 -25.72 4.43 15.22
CA ALA A 121 -25.85 5.55 14.29
C ALA A 121 -27.29 5.69 13.78
N TRP A 122 -27.93 4.59 13.41
CA TRP A 122 -29.33 4.58 12.98
C TRP A 122 -30.25 5.08 14.09
N LEU A 123 -30.06 4.61 15.33
CA LEU A 123 -30.85 5.03 16.48
C LEU A 123 -30.72 6.54 16.72
N ILE A 124 -29.50 7.08 16.74
CA ILE A 124 -29.26 8.51 17.00
C ILE A 124 -29.85 9.41 15.91
N VAL A 125 -29.80 8.97 14.64
CA VAL A 125 -30.26 9.78 13.50
C VAL A 125 -31.77 9.67 13.29
N ARG A 126 -32.37 8.49 13.48
CA ARG A 126 -33.78 8.22 13.14
C ARG A 126 -34.72 8.26 14.35
N THR A 127 -34.22 8.14 15.58
CA THR A 127 -35.04 8.14 16.79
C THR A 127 -34.85 9.45 17.55
N ASN A 128 -35.94 10.03 18.07
CA ASN A 128 -35.89 11.21 18.94
C ASN A 128 -35.44 10.82 20.36
N ILE A 129 -34.18 10.42 20.52
CA ILE A 129 -33.62 10.02 21.81
C ILE A 129 -33.30 11.27 22.66
N PRO A 130 -33.73 11.33 23.94
CA PRO A 130 -33.26 12.35 24.86
C PRO A 130 -31.74 12.21 25.10
N PHE A 131 -31.02 13.32 25.27
CA PHE A 131 -29.57 13.37 25.55
C PHE A 131 -28.61 12.86 24.45
N ARG A 132 -28.98 12.98 23.16
CA ARG A 132 -28.11 12.60 22.01
C ARG A 132 -26.65 13.11 22.08
N ASN A 133 -26.45 14.35 22.57
CA ASN A 133 -25.12 14.95 22.66
C ASN A 133 -24.25 14.26 23.73
N PHE A 134 -24.85 13.83 24.84
CA PHE A 134 -24.14 13.11 25.90
C PHE A 134 -23.71 11.72 25.41
N LEU A 135 -24.59 11.01 24.69
CA LEU A 135 -24.26 9.72 24.06
C LEU A 135 -23.10 9.84 23.07
N HIS A 136 -23.09 10.89 22.25
CA HIS A 136 -22.00 11.13 21.30
C HIS A 136 -20.66 11.36 22.02
N THR A 137 -20.64 12.12 23.10
CA THR A 137 -19.42 12.33 23.91
C THR A 137 -18.94 11.01 24.51
N LEU A 138 -19.84 10.19 25.04
CA LEU A 138 -19.51 8.91 25.68
C LEU A 138 -18.84 7.93 24.71
N VAL A 139 -19.30 7.90 23.45
CA VAL A 139 -18.70 7.08 22.38
C VAL A 139 -17.30 7.53 22.00
N MET A 140 -16.98 8.81 22.17
CA MET A 140 -15.67 9.37 21.80
C MET A 140 -14.60 9.15 22.87
N ILE A 141 -14.99 9.03 24.15
CA ILE A 141 -14.06 8.77 25.26
C ILE A 141 -13.14 7.57 24.99
N PRO A 142 -13.63 6.36 24.65
CA PRO A 142 -12.77 5.21 24.41
C PRO A 142 -11.85 5.39 23.19
N TYR A 143 -12.22 6.24 22.22
CA TYR A 143 -11.35 6.57 21.09
C TYR A 143 -10.13 7.41 21.50
N MET A 144 -10.26 8.23 22.55
CA MET A 144 -9.16 9.04 23.07
C MET A 144 -8.26 8.27 24.03
N LEU A 145 -8.73 7.14 24.57
CA LEU A 145 -7.93 6.30 25.46
C LEU A 145 -6.84 5.56 24.67
N PRO A 146 -5.58 5.60 25.12
CA PRO A 146 -4.52 4.89 24.43
C PRO A 146 -4.68 3.38 24.64
N SER A 147 -4.32 2.60 23.62
CA SER A 147 -4.54 1.14 23.60
C SER A 147 -3.88 0.38 24.76
N TRP A 148 -2.79 0.90 25.33
CA TRP A 148 -2.11 0.26 26.45
C TRP A 148 -2.92 0.28 27.75
N VAL A 149 -3.79 1.28 27.96
CA VAL A 149 -4.67 1.35 29.15
C VAL A 149 -5.68 0.22 29.13
N MET A 150 -6.15 -0.18 27.95
CA MET A 150 -7.08 -1.30 27.77
C MET A 150 -6.40 -2.67 27.96
N ALA A 151 -5.08 -2.75 27.79
CA ALA A 151 -4.33 -4.01 27.85
C ALA A 151 -3.83 -4.38 29.25
N LEU A 152 -3.76 -3.41 30.18
CA LEU A 152 -3.34 -3.62 31.57
C LEU A 152 -4.49 -3.90 32.53
N ALA A 153 -5.73 -3.68 32.10
CA ALA A 153 -6.95 -3.96 32.86
C ALA A 153 -7.34 -5.44 32.74
#